data_AF-A0A958RI77-F1
#
_entry.id   AF-A0A958RI77-F1
#
_cell.length_a   1.000
_cell.length_b   1.000
_cell.length_c   1.000
_cell.angle_alpha   90.00
_cell.angle_beta   90.00
_cell.angle_gamma   90.00
#
_symmetry.space_group_name_H-M   'P 1'
#
loop_
_entity.id
_entity.type
_entity.pdbx_description
1 polymer ?
#
loop_
_entity_poly.entity_id
_entity_poly.type
_entity_poly.pdbx_seq_one_letter_code
_entity_poly.pdbx_strand_id
1 'polypeptide(L)'
;GHFINFNGTAGIWRKECILDAGNWEGDTLTEDLDLSYRAQLKNWKFKYLEDVETPAELPVVISAARSQQFRWNKGGAENFRKMLKRVLKSKNISNRTKLHGLLHLLNSTMFLNVFIVAVLSIPMLYIKNEYAHLRFYFYFMSFFVMSTVIFFICYWFMYKQIYGSGFKNFFSYIAMFFTFFSIAMGFSLHNSIAVLEGHIGKRSEFVRTPKFNISTIKDSWKGNKYLRKKLSPHVILEGGLMLYFAFGLYSAFIVGDQGGDFGLFPFHLMLFLGFGYVFFKSISSKI
;
A
#
# COMPACT_ATOMS: atom_id res chain seq x y z
N GLY A 1 4.85 21.79 10.88
CA GLY A 1 4.53 20.57 10.13
C GLY A 1 3.03 20.40 9.97
N HIS A 2 2.61 19.48 9.11
CA HIS A 2 1.21 19.03 9.02
C HIS A 2 0.94 17.91 10.03
N PHE A 3 -0.29 17.41 10.06
CA PHE A 3 -0.66 16.30 10.95
C PHE A 3 0.10 15.03 10.59
N ILE A 4 0.53 14.30 11.61
CA ILE A 4 1.15 12.98 11.52
C ILE A 4 0.35 11.97 12.33
N ASN A 5 0.51 10.68 12.07
CA ASN A 5 -0.13 9.64 12.86
C ASN A 5 0.85 8.91 13.76
N PHE A 6 0.34 8.47 14.90
CA PHE A 6 0.94 7.41 15.71
C PHE A 6 0.68 6.06 15.02
N ASN A 7 1.70 5.21 14.93
CA ASN A 7 1.66 3.92 14.23
C ASN A 7 1.41 2.74 15.19
N GLY A 8 0.75 2.99 16.33
CA GLY A 8 0.33 1.97 17.29
C GLY A 8 1.42 1.46 18.24
N THR A 9 2.71 1.68 17.92
CA THR A 9 3.86 1.29 18.75
C THR A 9 4.96 2.35 18.73
N ALA A 10 5.98 2.19 19.58
CA ALA A 10 7.19 3.04 19.59
C ALA A 10 6.91 4.55 19.77
N GLY A 11 5.95 4.90 20.63
CA GLY A 11 5.66 6.29 20.96
C GLY A 11 5.02 6.43 22.34
N ILE A 12 5.12 7.63 22.89
CA ILE A 12 4.70 7.96 24.25
C ILE A 12 3.59 9.01 24.18
N TRP A 13 2.53 8.79 24.95
CA TRP A 13 1.39 9.68 25.05
C TRP A 13 1.28 10.28 26.45
N ARG A 14 0.97 11.57 26.55
CA ARG A 14 0.45 12.12 27.80
C ARG A 14 -0.93 11.53 28.05
N LYS A 15 -1.17 11.03 29.26
CA LYS A 15 -2.50 10.57 29.68
C LYS A 15 -3.58 11.63 29.45
N GLU A 16 -3.27 12.88 29.79
CA GLU A 16 -4.17 14.02 29.58
C GLU A 16 -4.56 14.20 28.11
N CYS A 17 -3.63 14.04 27.18
CA CYS A 17 -3.91 14.13 25.73
C CYS A 17 -4.90 13.05 25.29
N ILE A 18 -4.72 11.81 25.76
CA ILE A 18 -5.65 10.70 25.44
C ILE A 18 -7.05 11.02 25.96
N LEU A 19 -7.15 11.45 27.22
CA LEU A 19 -8.45 11.76 27.85
C LEU A 19 -9.12 12.96 27.18
N ASP A 20 -8.39 14.05 26.93
CA ASP A 20 -8.91 15.22 26.22
C ASP A 20 -9.35 14.84 24.79
N ALA A 21 -8.59 14.03 24.06
CA ALA A 21 -8.98 13.61 22.70
C ALA A 21 -10.27 12.76 22.65
N GLY A 22 -10.82 12.31 23.78
CA GLY A 22 -12.01 11.46 23.86
C GLY A 22 -11.69 9.97 24.09
N ASN A 23 -10.49 9.67 24.58
CA ASN A 23 -9.98 8.31 24.83
C ASN A 23 -9.85 7.46 23.54
N TRP A 24 -9.53 6.18 23.69
CA TRP A 24 -9.48 5.21 22.59
C TRP A 24 -10.89 4.84 22.10
N GLU A 25 -11.09 4.84 20.78
CA GLU A 25 -12.34 4.42 20.15
C GLU A 25 -12.08 3.19 19.27
N GLY A 26 -12.80 2.08 19.52
CA GLY A 26 -12.63 0.80 18.82
C GLY A 26 -13.49 0.65 17.55
N ASP A 27 -14.01 1.76 17.01
CA ASP A 27 -14.87 1.79 15.84
C ASP A 27 -14.09 1.87 14.52
N THR A 28 -12.76 1.86 14.54
CA THR A 28 -11.92 1.71 13.36
C THR A 28 -10.85 0.65 13.63
N LEU A 29 -10.36 -0.04 12.60
CA LEU A 29 -9.29 -1.04 12.77
C LEU A 29 -7.90 -0.43 13.03
N THR A 30 -7.79 0.90 12.98
CA THR A 30 -6.58 1.69 13.27
C THR A 30 -6.96 2.82 14.22
N GLU A 31 -7.22 2.45 15.47
CA GLU A 31 -7.61 3.34 16.57
C GLU A 31 -6.52 4.37 16.92
N ASP A 32 -5.28 4.06 16.59
CA ASP A 32 -4.09 4.91 16.70
C ASP A 32 -4.14 6.11 15.75
N LEU A 33 -4.49 5.89 14.48
CA LEU A 33 -4.70 6.94 13.49
C LEU A 33 -5.89 7.84 13.87
N ASP A 34 -6.98 7.25 14.35
CA ASP A 34 -8.15 7.98 14.83
C ASP A 34 -7.79 8.94 15.97
N LEU A 35 -7.17 8.40 17.03
CA LEU A 35 -6.73 9.17 18.19
C LEU A 35 -5.75 10.28 17.78
N SER A 36 -4.85 10.00 16.82
CA SER A 36 -3.89 10.97 16.30
C SER A 36 -4.56 12.20 15.69
N TYR A 37 -5.60 12.00 14.89
CA TYR A 37 -6.33 13.11 14.27
C TYR A 37 -7.18 13.86 15.29
N ARG A 38 -7.89 13.15 16.19
CA ARG A 38 -8.69 13.79 17.24
C ARG A 38 -7.85 14.68 18.14
N ALA A 39 -6.68 14.19 18.58
CA ALA A 39 -5.75 14.97 19.40
C ALA A 39 -5.22 16.21 18.68
N GLN A 40 -4.73 16.07 17.45
CA GLN A 40 -4.18 17.22 16.71
C GLN A 40 -5.23 18.25 16.30
N LEU A 41 -6.49 17.85 16.09
CA LEU A 41 -7.63 18.77 15.92
C LEU A 41 -7.92 19.60 17.18
N LYS A 42 -7.54 19.09 18.35
CA LYS A 42 -7.53 19.80 19.64
C LYS A 42 -6.21 20.53 19.94
N ASN A 43 -5.40 20.76 18.91
CA ASN A 43 -4.12 21.48 18.99
C ASN A 43 -2.97 20.75 19.71
N TRP A 44 -3.14 19.49 20.12
CA TRP A 44 -2.01 18.69 20.62
C TRP A 44 -0.92 18.58 19.55
N LYS A 45 0.34 18.65 19.98
CA LYS A 45 1.52 18.65 19.10
C LYS A 45 2.26 17.34 19.22
N PHE A 46 2.54 16.73 18.08
CA PHE A 46 3.29 15.49 18.01
C PHE A 46 4.72 15.82 17.58
N LYS A 47 5.68 15.10 18.15
CA LYS A 47 7.10 15.21 17.81
C LYS A 47 7.57 13.84 17.35
N TYR A 48 8.01 13.75 16.10
CA TYR A 48 8.69 12.57 15.58
C TYR A 48 10.18 12.69 15.91
N LEU A 49 10.77 11.64 16.45
CA LEU A 49 12.19 11.58 16.81
C LEU A 49 12.88 10.63 15.83
N GLU A 50 13.52 11.17 14.81
CA GLU A 50 14.12 10.40 13.71
C GLU A 50 15.26 9.49 14.19
N ASP A 51 16.04 9.95 15.16
CA ASP A 51 17.21 9.23 15.70
C ASP A 51 16.87 8.22 16.80
N VAL A 52 15.58 8.04 17.12
CA VAL A 52 15.13 7.09 18.16
C VAL A 52 14.46 5.89 17.49
N GLU A 53 15.21 4.79 17.40
CA GLU A 53 14.77 3.58 16.72
C GLU A 53 14.22 2.53 17.69
N THR A 54 13.28 1.71 17.22
CA THR A 54 12.77 0.54 17.95
C THR A 54 12.62 -0.63 16.98
N PRO A 55 13.33 -1.76 17.21
CA PRO A 55 13.20 -2.95 16.36
C PRO A 55 11.77 -3.47 16.31
N ALA A 56 11.31 -3.87 15.12
CA ALA A 56 9.96 -4.38 14.91
C ALA A 56 10.00 -5.80 14.30
N GLU A 57 9.16 -6.69 14.83
CA GLU A 57 8.96 -8.01 14.25
C GLU A 57 8.05 -7.92 13.01
N LEU A 58 8.61 -8.25 11.84
CA LEU A 58 7.91 -8.27 10.56
C LEU A 58 7.20 -9.61 10.31
N PRO A 59 6.08 -9.63 9.54
CA PRO A 59 5.43 -10.86 9.16
C PRO A 59 6.35 -11.75 8.30
N VAL A 60 6.60 -12.98 8.76
CA VAL A 60 7.45 -13.95 8.04
C VAL A 60 6.70 -14.77 6.97
N VAL A 61 5.37 -14.76 7.00
CA VAL A 61 4.52 -15.46 6.04
C VAL A 61 3.56 -14.51 5.33
N ILE A 62 3.30 -14.77 4.05
CA ILE A 62 2.43 -13.93 3.21
C ILE A 62 1.03 -13.78 3.81
N SER A 63 0.49 -14.83 4.44
CA SER A 63 -0.84 -14.79 5.05
C SER A 63 -0.93 -13.81 6.22
N ALA A 64 0.14 -13.68 7.02
CA ALA A 64 0.24 -12.71 8.11
C ALA A 64 0.39 -11.29 7.56
N ALA A 65 1.20 -11.10 6.51
CA ALA A 65 1.34 -9.82 5.81
C ALA A 65 0.00 -9.37 5.21
N ARG A 66 -0.75 -10.26 4.54
CA ARG A 66 -2.09 -10.00 4.00
C ARG A 66 -3.06 -9.52 5.08
N SER A 67 -3.07 -10.21 6.23
CA SER A 67 -3.96 -9.84 7.34
C SER A 67 -3.61 -8.48 7.92
N GLN A 68 -2.31 -8.17 8.04
CA GLN A 68 -1.84 -6.88 8.52
C GLN A 68 -2.21 -5.76 7.55
N GLN A 69 -1.87 -5.92 6.26
CA GLN A 69 -2.17 -4.95 5.21
C GLN A 69 -3.67 -4.70 5.06
N PHE A 70 -4.50 -5.73 5.19
CA PHE A 70 -5.96 -5.57 5.17
C PHE A 70 -6.44 -4.64 6.29
N ARG A 71 -6.00 -4.89 7.53
CA ARG A 71 -6.41 -4.06 8.69
C ARG A 71 -5.98 -2.61 8.52
N TRP A 72 -4.73 -2.38 8.13
CA TRP A 72 -4.20 -1.03 7.94
C TRP A 72 -4.95 -0.27 6.85
N ASN A 73 -5.18 -0.89 5.69
CA ASN A 73 -5.84 -0.23 4.58
C ASN A 73 -7.33 0.02 4.83
N LYS A 74 -8.01 -0.94 5.45
CA LYS A 74 -9.41 -0.78 5.85
C LYS A 74 -9.55 0.27 6.95
N GLY A 75 -8.73 0.20 8.00
CA GLY A 75 -8.74 1.17 9.10
C GLY A 75 -8.44 2.59 8.64
N GLY A 76 -7.51 2.76 7.70
CA GLY A 76 -7.25 4.06 7.06
C GLY A 76 -8.49 4.61 6.33
N ALA A 77 -9.18 3.79 5.55
CA ALA A 77 -10.43 4.18 4.88
C ALA A 77 -11.57 4.48 5.86
N GLU A 78 -11.72 3.70 6.93
CA GLU A 78 -12.68 3.97 8.02
C GLU A 78 -12.38 5.33 8.69
N ASN A 79 -11.10 5.59 8.97
CA ASN A 79 -10.64 6.86 9.52
C ASN A 79 -10.89 8.04 8.59
N PHE A 80 -10.69 7.88 7.28
CA PHE A 80 -11.04 8.92 6.31
C PHE A 80 -12.51 9.31 6.44
N ARG A 81 -13.44 8.34 6.43
CA ARG A 81 -14.88 8.63 6.57
C ARG A 81 -15.20 9.34 7.88
N LYS A 82 -14.60 8.87 8.97
CA LYS A 82 -14.82 9.39 10.33
C LYS A 82 -14.30 10.83 10.48
N MET A 83 -13.12 11.11 9.92
CA MET A 83 -12.40 12.38 10.10
C MET A 83 -12.66 13.42 9.01
N LEU A 84 -13.07 13.05 7.79
CA LEU A 84 -13.24 13.95 6.64
C LEU A 84 -14.01 15.23 7.01
N LYS A 85 -15.22 15.07 7.56
CA LYS A 85 -16.07 16.21 7.95
C LYS A 85 -15.46 17.01 9.10
N ARG A 86 -14.80 16.34 10.05
CA ARG A 86 -14.18 16.98 11.24
C ARG A 86 -12.99 17.85 10.82
N VAL A 87 -12.13 17.36 9.94
CA VAL A 87 -10.97 18.09 9.39
C VAL A 87 -11.43 19.29 8.56
N LEU A 88 -12.39 19.11 7.66
CA LEU A 88 -12.90 20.19 6.81
C LEU A 88 -13.55 21.32 7.62
N LYS A 89 -14.37 20.98 8.61
CA LYS A 89 -15.08 21.95 9.47
C LYS A 89 -14.20 22.60 10.55
N SER A 90 -13.01 22.06 10.81
CA SER A 90 -12.13 22.62 11.83
C SER A 90 -11.72 24.05 11.48
N LYS A 91 -11.93 24.97 12.42
CA LYS A 91 -11.51 26.38 12.31
C LYS A 91 -10.08 26.59 12.82
N ASN A 92 -9.54 25.62 13.55
CA ASN A 92 -8.26 25.73 14.26
C ASN A 92 -7.05 25.33 13.39
N ILE A 93 -7.28 24.91 12.15
CA ILE A 93 -6.21 24.46 11.22
C ILE A 93 -6.30 25.18 9.88
N SER A 94 -5.13 25.44 9.30
CA SER A 94 -5.01 26.09 7.99
C SER A 94 -5.54 25.20 6.86
N ASN A 95 -5.94 25.82 5.74
CA ASN A 95 -6.40 25.09 4.55
C ASN A 95 -5.33 24.13 3.99
N ARG A 96 -4.04 24.46 4.13
CA ARG A 96 -2.93 23.58 3.75
C ARG A 96 -2.89 22.31 4.60
N THR A 97 -3.07 22.44 5.92
CA THR A 97 -3.15 21.28 6.83
C THR A 97 -4.41 20.45 6.61
N LYS A 98 -5.54 21.09 6.23
CA LYS A 98 -6.74 20.35 5.80
C LYS A 98 -6.44 19.49 4.58
N LEU A 99 -5.89 20.08 3.52
CA LEU A 99 -5.56 19.35 2.29
C LEU A 99 -4.59 18.19 2.58
N HIS A 100 -3.48 18.46 3.27
CA HIS A 100 -2.51 17.43 3.64
C HIS A 100 -3.15 16.33 4.49
N GLY A 101 -3.97 16.72 5.47
CA GLY A 101 -4.66 15.77 6.35
C GLY A 101 -5.63 14.87 5.60
N LEU A 102 -6.34 15.38 4.60
CA LEU A 102 -7.23 14.59 3.75
C LEU A 102 -6.47 13.64 2.83
N LEU A 103 -5.40 14.12 2.17
CA LEU A 103 -4.55 13.28 1.32
C LEU A 103 -3.89 12.16 2.15
N HIS A 104 -3.43 12.48 3.36
CA HIS A 104 -2.85 11.51 4.28
C HIS A 104 -3.87 10.45 4.73
N LEU A 105 -5.11 10.83 5.08
CA LEU A 105 -6.18 9.87 5.40
C LEU A 105 -6.59 9.02 4.18
N LEU A 106 -6.47 9.56 2.97
CA LEU A 106 -6.74 8.84 1.73
C LEU A 106 -5.60 7.92 1.28
N ASN A 107 -4.47 7.86 2.00
CA ASN A 107 -3.30 7.10 1.58
C ASN A 107 -3.63 5.62 1.27
N SER A 108 -4.46 4.97 2.07
CA SER A 108 -4.89 3.58 1.80
C SER A 108 -5.63 3.42 0.47
N THR A 109 -6.34 4.45 0.01
CA THR A 109 -7.07 4.46 -1.27
C THR A 109 -6.12 4.40 -2.48
N MET A 110 -4.83 4.65 -2.30
CA MET A 110 -3.83 4.47 -3.36
C MET A 110 -3.82 3.04 -3.91
N PHE A 111 -4.01 2.01 -3.07
CA PHE A 111 -4.08 0.63 -3.56
C PHE A 111 -5.28 0.39 -4.50
N LEU A 112 -6.42 1.02 -4.22
CA LEU A 112 -7.60 0.96 -5.10
C LEU A 112 -7.32 1.63 -6.44
N ASN A 113 -6.68 2.80 -6.43
CA ASN A 113 -6.32 3.51 -7.66
C ASN A 113 -5.30 2.72 -8.49
N VAL A 114 -4.28 2.14 -7.85
CA VAL A 114 -3.30 1.27 -8.51
C VAL A 114 -3.98 0.05 -9.12
N PHE A 115 -4.92 -0.57 -8.41
CA PHE A 115 -5.66 -1.72 -8.94
C PHE A 115 -6.52 -1.36 -10.15
N ILE A 116 -7.21 -0.22 -10.11
CA ILE A 116 -8.02 0.29 -11.24
C ILE A 116 -7.11 0.54 -12.45
N VAL A 117 -5.99 1.25 -12.27
CA VAL A 117 -5.02 1.50 -13.34
C VAL A 117 -4.45 0.20 -13.88
N ALA A 118 -4.13 -0.76 -13.02
CA ALA A 118 -3.64 -2.08 -13.42
C ALA A 118 -4.65 -2.80 -14.32
N VAL A 119 -5.91 -2.94 -13.88
CA VAL A 119 -6.94 -3.64 -14.68
C VAL A 119 -7.21 -2.92 -16.00
N LEU A 120 -7.33 -1.59 -15.98
CA LEU A 120 -7.63 -0.80 -17.18
C LEU A 120 -6.45 -0.65 -18.15
N SER A 121 -5.22 -0.93 -17.71
CA SER A 121 -4.01 -0.73 -18.52
C SER A 121 -3.99 -1.56 -19.82
N ILE A 122 -4.59 -2.75 -19.83
CA ILE A 122 -4.64 -3.60 -21.04
C ILE A 122 -5.68 -3.10 -22.05
N PRO A 123 -6.97 -2.86 -21.69
CA PRO A 123 -7.91 -2.21 -22.59
C PRO A 123 -7.38 -0.89 -23.14
N MET A 124 -6.69 -0.12 -22.30
CA MET A 124 -6.09 1.14 -22.67
C MET A 124 -5.00 0.99 -23.74
N LEU A 125 -4.22 -0.10 -23.69
CA LEU A 125 -3.22 -0.43 -24.72
C LEU A 125 -3.86 -0.62 -26.10
N TYR A 126 -4.99 -1.34 -26.17
CA TYR A 126 -5.73 -1.52 -27.42
C TYR A 126 -6.36 -0.20 -27.90
N ILE A 127 -7.05 0.54 -27.02
CA ILE A 127 -7.69 1.82 -27.36
C ILE A 127 -6.66 2.81 -27.91
N LYS A 128 -5.48 2.89 -27.31
CA LYS A 128 -4.38 3.76 -27.76
C LYS A 128 -3.95 3.45 -29.20
N ASN A 129 -3.91 2.18 -29.58
CA ASN A 129 -3.42 1.74 -30.88
C ASN A 129 -4.50 1.80 -31.97
N GLU A 130 -5.76 1.52 -31.62
CA GLU A 130 -6.90 1.58 -32.56
C GLU A 130 -7.34 3.02 -32.88
N TYR A 131 -7.36 3.91 -31.88
CA TYR A 131 -7.92 5.26 -32.01
C TYR A 131 -6.84 6.33 -32.09
N ALA A 132 -6.32 6.58 -33.31
CA ALA A 132 -5.23 7.54 -33.55
C ALA A 132 -5.51 8.97 -33.02
N HIS A 133 -6.77 9.41 -33.00
CA HIS A 133 -7.15 10.73 -32.51
C HIS A 133 -6.94 10.90 -30.99
N LEU A 134 -6.83 9.81 -30.22
CA LEU A 134 -6.56 9.84 -28.78
C LEU A 134 -5.06 9.90 -28.44
N ARG A 135 -4.15 9.83 -29.43
CA ARG A 135 -2.69 9.82 -29.19
C ARG A 135 -2.20 10.98 -28.33
N PHE A 136 -2.73 12.18 -28.54
CA PHE A 136 -2.36 13.36 -27.75
C PHE A 136 -2.70 13.19 -26.26
N TYR A 137 -3.86 12.61 -25.94
CA TYR A 137 -4.24 12.30 -24.56
C TYR A 137 -3.23 11.35 -23.91
N PHE A 138 -2.78 10.32 -24.62
CA PHE A 138 -1.77 9.38 -24.11
C PHE A 138 -0.40 10.02 -23.89
N TYR A 139 0.01 10.95 -24.75
CA TYR A 139 1.24 11.72 -24.53
C TYR A 139 1.13 12.63 -23.30
N PHE A 140 -0.02 13.26 -23.07
CA PHE A 140 -0.23 14.03 -21.84
C PHE A 140 -0.19 13.12 -20.61
N MET A 141 -0.83 11.94 -20.67
CA MET A 141 -0.85 11.00 -19.55
C MET A 141 0.53 10.40 -19.23
N SER A 142 1.43 10.29 -20.21
CA SER A 142 2.79 9.78 -19.98
C SER A 142 3.61 10.69 -19.06
N PHE A 143 3.25 11.98 -18.94
CA PHE A 143 3.83 12.88 -17.95
C PHE A 143 3.74 12.33 -16.52
N PHE A 144 2.66 11.60 -16.19
CA PHE A 144 2.48 11.02 -14.87
C PHE A 144 3.47 9.89 -14.54
N VAL A 145 4.21 9.35 -15.52
CA VAL A 145 5.36 8.44 -15.27
C VAL A 145 6.43 9.12 -14.41
N MET A 146 6.53 10.45 -14.46
CA MET A 146 7.40 11.24 -13.59
C MET A 146 7.13 10.96 -12.10
N SER A 147 5.90 10.63 -11.71
CA SER A 147 5.57 10.30 -10.32
C SER A 147 6.33 9.06 -9.82
N THR A 148 6.51 8.05 -10.67
CA THR A 148 7.30 6.85 -10.35
C THR A 148 8.78 7.18 -10.23
N VAL A 149 9.29 8.10 -11.06
CA VAL A 149 10.68 8.58 -10.97
C VAL A 149 10.92 9.33 -9.66
N ILE A 150 10.00 10.23 -9.27
CA ILE A 150 10.06 10.93 -7.99
C ILE A 150 10.05 9.91 -6.83
N PHE A 151 9.16 8.93 -6.88
CA PHE A 151 9.06 7.89 -5.86
C PHE A 151 10.35 7.06 -5.76
N PHE A 152 10.94 6.68 -6.90
CA PHE A 152 12.24 6.01 -6.98
C PHE A 152 13.36 6.86 -6.38
N ILE A 153 13.38 8.17 -6.61
CA ILE A 153 14.39 9.06 -6.02
C ILE A 153 14.21 9.18 -4.50
N CYS A 154 12.98 9.37 -4.02
CA CYS A 154 12.70 9.47 -2.58
C CYS A 154 13.13 8.20 -1.83
N TYR A 155 12.80 7.02 -2.36
CA TYR A 155 13.21 5.76 -1.75
C TYR A 155 14.72 5.51 -1.84
N TRP A 156 15.40 6.06 -2.84
CA TRP A 156 16.86 6.00 -2.92
C TRP A 156 17.51 6.77 -1.77
N PHE A 157 17.00 7.97 -1.44
CA PHE A 157 17.53 8.74 -0.31
C PHE A 157 17.38 7.99 1.02
N MET A 158 16.22 7.36 1.24
CA MET A 158 15.99 6.51 2.42
C MET A 158 16.95 5.31 2.46
N TYR A 159 17.10 4.61 1.33
CA TYR A 159 18.00 3.47 1.22
C TYR A 159 19.46 3.88 1.47
N LYS A 160 19.89 5.00 0.88
CA LYS A 160 21.24 5.56 1.03
C LYS A 160 21.53 5.95 2.49
N GLN A 161 20.55 6.46 3.22
CA GLN A 161 20.73 6.83 4.63
C GLN A 161 20.99 5.59 5.52
N ILE A 162 20.34 4.47 5.22
CA ILE A 162 20.44 3.23 6.02
C ILE A 162 21.67 2.39 5.61
N TYR A 163 21.87 2.20 4.31
CA TYR A 163 22.89 1.26 3.78
C TYR A 163 24.14 1.95 3.23
N GLY A 164 24.15 3.29 3.18
CA GLY A 164 25.22 4.09 2.59
C GLY A 164 25.11 4.24 1.07
N SER A 165 25.90 5.16 0.50
CA SER A 165 26.01 5.35 -0.96
C SER A 165 27.05 4.45 -1.62
N GLY A 166 26.91 4.27 -2.93
CA GLY A 166 27.91 3.60 -3.77
C GLY A 166 27.25 2.90 -4.95
N PHE A 167 28.05 2.54 -5.95
CA PHE A 167 27.55 1.88 -7.16
C PHE A 167 26.88 0.53 -6.82
N LYS A 168 27.56 -0.32 -6.03
CA LYS A 168 26.99 -1.60 -5.56
C LYS A 168 25.65 -1.42 -4.84
N ASN A 169 25.58 -0.47 -3.92
CA ASN A 169 24.36 -0.17 -3.17
C ASN A 169 23.23 0.36 -4.06
N PHE A 170 23.56 1.12 -5.11
CA PHE A 170 22.59 1.60 -6.08
C PHE A 170 21.97 0.46 -6.89
N PHE A 171 22.77 -0.51 -7.37
CA PHE A 171 22.22 -1.68 -8.06
C PHE A 171 21.40 -2.58 -7.13
N SER A 172 21.84 -2.78 -5.89
CA SER A 172 21.04 -3.47 -4.86
C SER A 172 19.71 -2.77 -4.60
N TYR A 173 19.72 -1.44 -4.56
CA TYR A 173 18.51 -0.62 -4.40
C TYR A 173 17.56 -0.78 -5.58
N ILE A 174 18.06 -0.73 -6.83
CA ILE A 174 17.22 -0.94 -8.02
C ILE A 174 16.47 -2.28 -7.90
N ALA A 175 17.19 -3.37 -7.64
CA ALA A 175 16.58 -4.69 -7.49
C ALA A 175 15.56 -4.72 -6.35
N MET A 176 15.89 -4.13 -5.20
CA MET A 176 15.00 -4.08 -4.03
C MET A 176 13.74 -3.25 -4.31
N PHE A 177 13.88 -2.08 -4.95
CA PHE A 177 12.77 -1.19 -5.29
C PHE A 177 11.80 -1.86 -6.24
N PHE A 178 12.28 -2.45 -7.35
CA PHE A 178 11.40 -3.10 -8.31
C PHE A 178 10.77 -4.37 -7.74
N THR A 179 11.46 -5.10 -6.85
CA THR A 179 10.88 -6.24 -6.12
C THR A 179 9.77 -5.77 -5.18
N PHE A 180 10.05 -4.76 -4.35
CA PHE A 180 9.08 -4.15 -3.45
C PHE A 180 7.86 -3.63 -4.21
N PHE A 181 8.08 -2.85 -5.28
CA PHE A 181 7.01 -2.22 -6.04
C PHE A 181 6.15 -3.26 -6.75
N SER A 182 6.74 -4.31 -7.32
CA SER A 182 6.00 -5.44 -7.92
C SER A 182 5.14 -6.16 -6.88
N ILE A 183 5.72 -6.52 -5.73
CA ILE A 183 4.98 -7.21 -4.66
C ILE A 183 3.85 -6.32 -4.12
N ALA A 184 4.09 -5.03 -3.90
CA ALA A 184 3.09 -4.06 -3.46
C ALA A 184 1.92 -3.97 -4.44
N MET A 185 2.19 -3.97 -5.75
CA MET A 185 1.15 -4.04 -6.78
C MET A 185 0.40 -5.38 -6.76
N GLY A 186 1.08 -6.49 -6.47
CA GLY A 186 0.43 -7.80 -6.28
C GLY A 186 -0.58 -7.83 -5.11
N PHE A 187 -0.36 -7.02 -4.08
CA PHE A 187 -1.32 -6.85 -2.98
C PHE A 187 -2.51 -5.93 -3.32
N SER A 188 -2.50 -5.27 -4.48
CA SER A 188 -3.48 -4.23 -4.82
C SER A 188 -4.92 -4.74 -4.80
N LEU A 189 -5.23 -5.93 -5.33
CA LEU A 189 -6.60 -6.50 -5.26
C LEU A 189 -7.06 -6.66 -3.81
N HIS A 190 -6.27 -7.35 -2.99
CA HIS A 190 -6.60 -7.65 -1.60
C HIS A 190 -6.78 -6.38 -0.76
N ASN A 191 -5.90 -5.39 -0.96
CA ASN A 191 -5.98 -4.11 -0.27
C ASN A 191 -7.14 -3.24 -0.81
N SER A 192 -7.46 -3.32 -2.10
CA SER A 192 -8.61 -2.62 -2.70
C SER A 192 -9.92 -3.07 -2.07
N ILE A 193 -10.09 -4.38 -1.84
CA ILE A 193 -11.26 -4.93 -1.14
C ILE A 193 -11.34 -4.33 0.27
N ALA A 194 -10.22 -4.28 0.99
CA ALA A 194 -10.14 -3.70 2.34
C ALA A 194 -10.59 -2.22 2.36
N VAL A 195 -10.07 -1.43 1.41
CA VAL A 195 -10.40 -0.01 1.23
C VAL A 195 -11.87 0.19 0.91
N LEU A 196 -12.42 -0.57 -0.04
CA LEU A 196 -13.83 -0.50 -0.42
C LEU A 196 -14.74 -0.83 0.76
N GLU A 197 -14.44 -1.90 1.51
CA GLU A 197 -15.18 -2.23 2.72
C GLU A 197 -15.11 -1.13 3.78
N GLY A 198 -13.95 -0.51 3.95
CA GLY A 198 -13.77 0.63 4.86
C GLY A 198 -14.61 1.84 4.44
N HIS A 199 -14.58 2.21 3.15
CA HIS A 199 -15.36 3.30 2.55
C HIS A 199 -16.89 3.07 2.63
N ILE A 200 -17.33 1.81 2.47
CA ILE A 200 -18.74 1.41 2.65
C ILE A 200 -19.13 1.42 4.12
N GLY A 201 -18.19 1.14 5.03
CA GLY A 201 -18.45 1.05 6.47
C GLY A 201 -18.83 -0.35 6.95
N LYS A 202 -18.45 -1.38 6.21
CA LYS A 202 -18.67 -2.76 6.62
C LYS A 202 -17.81 -3.06 7.84
N ARG A 203 -18.43 -3.39 8.98
CA ARG A 203 -17.72 -3.78 10.20
C ARG A 203 -16.96 -5.10 10.00
N SER A 204 -15.75 -5.17 10.52
CA SER A 204 -14.94 -6.40 10.54
C SER A 204 -14.25 -6.59 11.87
N GLU A 205 -14.02 -7.86 12.22
CA GLU A 205 -13.25 -8.22 13.39
C GLU A 205 -11.77 -7.90 13.22
N PHE A 206 -11.11 -7.56 14.33
CA PHE A 206 -9.68 -7.37 14.38
C PHE A 206 -8.95 -8.73 14.37
N VAL A 207 -8.59 -9.20 13.18
CA VAL A 207 -7.78 -10.42 13.03
C VAL A 207 -6.31 -10.10 13.34
N ARG A 208 -5.85 -10.55 14.51
CA ARG A 208 -4.47 -10.33 14.98
C ARG A 208 -3.44 -10.86 13.98
N THR A 209 -2.41 -10.06 13.73
CA THR A 209 -1.24 -10.51 12.95
C THR A 209 -0.42 -11.46 13.81
N PRO A 210 -0.18 -12.69 13.36
CA PRO A 210 0.62 -13.66 14.11
C PRO A 210 2.03 -13.16 14.33
N LYS A 211 2.53 -13.33 15.56
CA LYS A 211 3.92 -13.11 15.95
C LYS A 211 4.57 -14.47 16.16
N PHE A 212 5.67 -14.71 15.46
CA PHE A 212 6.34 -16.00 15.43
C PHE A 212 7.58 -16.02 16.33
N ASN A 213 8.05 -14.86 16.78
CA ASN A 213 9.24 -14.71 17.62
C ASN A 213 10.47 -15.43 17.03
N ILE A 214 10.64 -15.31 15.70
CA ILE A 214 11.76 -15.89 14.96
C ILE A 214 12.95 -14.95 15.14
N SER A 215 14.00 -15.49 15.73
CA SER A 215 15.23 -14.78 16.07
C SER A 215 16.39 -15.17 15.14
N THR A 216 16.35 -16.38 14.59
CA THR A 216 17.37 -16.89 13.68
C THR A 216 16.77 -17.43 12.39
N ILE A 217 17.56 -17.47 11.31
CA ILE A 217 17.15 -18.02 10.01
C ILE A 217 16.78 -19.52 10.10
N LYS A 218 17.25 -20.22 11.15
CA LYS A 218 16.97 -21.63 11.39
C LYS A 218 15.64 -21.88 12.12
N ASP A 219 15.03 -20.84 12.69
CA ASP A 219 13.78 -20.99 13.43
C ASP A 219 12.64 -21.32 12.45
N SER A 220 11.98 -22.45 12.69
CA SER A 220 10.89 -22.92 11.83
C SER A 220 9.58 -22.23 12.18
N TRP A 221 8.91 -21.66 11.17
CA TRP A 221 7.52 -21.20 11.27
C TRP A 221 6.50 -22.32 11.00
N LYS A 222 6.94 -23.49 10.53
CA LYS A 222 6.07 -24.60 10.15
C LYS A 222 5.38 -25.20 11.38
N GLY A 223 4.07 -25.44 11.29
CA GLY A 223 3.26 -26.02 12.37
C GLY A 223 2.63 -25.03 13.35
N ASN A 224 2.86 -23.72 13.18
CA ASN A 224 2.24 -22.72 14.04
C ASN A 224 0.70 -22.69 13.87
N LYS A 225 -0.04 -22.66 14.99
CA LYS A 225 -1.53 -22.61 15.05
C LYS A 225 -2.13 -21.47 14.23
N TYR A 226 -1.38 -20.39 14.03
CA TYR A 226 -1.83 -19.22 13.28
C TYR A 226 -1.77 -19.37 11.75
N LEU A 227 -1.22 -20.47 11.22
CA LEU A 227 -1.22 -20.72 9.78
C LEU A 227 -2.63 -21.06 9.30
N ARG A 228 -3.17 -20.22 8.41
CA ARG A 228 -4.48 -20.46 7.79
C ARG A 228 -4.41 -21.68 6.87
N LYS A 229 -5.18 -22.72 7.22
CA LYS A 229 -5.26 -23.96 6.44
C LYS A 229 -6.15 -23.84 5.18
N LYS A 230 -7.10 -22.91 5.14
CA LYS A 230 -8.04 -22.70 4.00
C LYS A 230 -7.56 -21.60 3.06
N LEU A 231 -7.63 -21.85 1.75
CA LEU A 231 -7.37 -20.84 0.72
C LEU A 231 -8.55 -19.86 0.65
N SER A 232 -8.25 -18.58 0.56
CA SER A 232 -9.27 -17.57 0.27
C SER A 232 -9.66 -17.67 -1.21
N PRO A 233 -10.94 -17.53 -1.58
CA PRO A 233 -11.35 -17.42 -2.99
C PRO A 233 -10.61 -16.31 -3.74
N HIS A 234 -10.18 -15.26 -3.05
CA HIS A 234 -9.39 -14.16 -3.65
C HIS A 234 -8.04 -14.62 -4.22
N VAL A 235 -7.49 -15.75 -3.76
CA VAL A 235 -6.25 -16.31 -4.34
C VAL A 235 -6.48 -16.78 -5.78
N ILE A 236 -7.66 -17.32 -6.09
CA ILE A 236 -7.99 -17.73 -7.46
C ILE A 236 -8.06 -16.49 -8.37
N LEU A 237 -8.64 -15.40 -7.88
CA LEU A 237 -8.68 -14.13 -8.61
C LEU A 237 -7.28 -13.55 -8.85
N GLU A 238 -6.36 -13.68 -7.88
CA GLU A 238 -4.96 -13.27 -8.07
C GLU A 238 -4.26 -14.09 -9.16
N GLY A 239 -4.51 -15.41 -9.21
CA GLY A 239 -4.04 -16.26 -10.31
C GLY A 239 -4.63 -15.86 -11.66
N GLY A 240 -5.93 -15.53 -11.70
CA GLY A 240 -6.58 -14.98 -12.89
C GLY A 240 -5.97 -13.65 -13.34
N LEU A 241 -5.66 -12.75 -12.40
CA LEU A 241 -4.98 -11.49 -12.69
C LEU A 241 -3.55 -11.69 -13.18
N MET A 242 -2.81 -12.68 -12.64
CA MET A 242 -1.51 -13.06 -13.17
C MET A 242 -1.62 -13.43 -14.67
N LEU A 243 -2.57 -14.29 -15.03
CA LEU A 243 -2.79 -14.65 -16.44
C LEU A 243 -3.26 -13.47 -17.29
N TYR A 244 -4.09 -12.58 -16.73
CA TYR A 244 -4.51 -11.35 -17.38
C TYR A 244 -3.32 -10.44 -17.71
N PHE A 245 -2.35 -10.28 -16.80
CA PHE A 245 -1.15 -9.49 -17.08
C PHE A 245 -0.14 -10.22 -17.97
N ALA A 246 -0.13 -11.55 -17.99
CA ALA A 246 0.59 -12.31 -19.03
C ALA A 246 -0.01 -12.04 -20.42
N PHE A 247 -1.33 -11.95 -20.52
CA PHE A 247 -2.00 -11.52 -21.74
C PHE A 247 -1.64 -10.07 -22.11
N GLY A 248 -1.50 -9.16 -21.14
CA GLY A 248 -1.01 -7.80 -21.39
C GLY A 248 0.41 -7.76 -21.99
N LEU A 249 1.32 -8.58 -21.46
CA LEU A 249 2.66 -8.75 -22.00
C LEU A 249 2.65 -9.26 -23.44
N TYR A 250 1.80 -10.23 -23.74
CA TYR A 250 1.59 -10.72 -25.10
C TYR A 250 0.98 -9.64 -26.01
N SER A 251 -0.02 -8.92 -25.52
CA SER A 251 -0.73 -7.86 -26.24
C SER A 251 0.24 -6.77 -26.73
N ALA A 252 1.27 -6.44 -25.95
CA ALA A 252 2.29 -5.47 -26.34
C ALA A 252 3.03 -5.83 -27.65
N PHE A 253 3.15 -7.12 -27.99
CA PHE A 253 3.74 -7.54 -29.27
C PHE A 253 2.73 -7.57 -30.42
N ILE A 254 1.44 -7.67 -30.11
CA ILE A 254 0.37 -7.79 -31.11
C ILE A 254 -0.16 -6.42 -31.55
N VAL A 255 -0.28 -5.49 -30.60
CA VAL A 255 -0.78 -4.15 -30.89
C VAL A 255 0.30 -3.27 -31.50
N GLY A 256 -0.07 -2.42 -32.46
CA GLY A 256 0.81 -1.45 -33.09
C GLY A 256 1.34 -1.88 -34.46
N ASP A 257 1.31 -0.94 -35.41
CA ASP A 257 1.53 -1.22 -36.84
C ASP A 257 2.99 -1.57 -37.23
N GLN A 258 3.95 -1.39 -36.31
CA GLN A 258 5.40 -1.49 -36.58
C GLN A 258 6.15 -2.32 -35.53
N GLY A 259 5.60 -3.47 -35.13
CA GLY A 259 6.31 -4.46 -34.31
C GLY A 259 6.09 -4.35 -32.80
N GLY A 260 4.95 -3.78 -32.37
CA GLY A 260 4.53 -3.76 -30.97
C GLY A 260 4.42 -2.36 -30.34
N ASP A 261 3.72 -2.26 -29.21
CA ASP A 261 3.68 -1.10 -28.31
C ASP A 261 4.10 -1.50 -26.90
N PHE A 262 5.37 -1.23 -26.58
CA PHE A 262 6.00 -1.63 -25.32
C PHE A 262 5.87 -0.58 -24.19
N GLY A 263 5.11 0.50 -24.40
CA GLY A 263 5.04 1.60 -23.43
C GLY A 263 4.56 1.17 -22.02
N LEU A 264 3.67 0.17 -21.95
CA LEU A 264 3.17 -0.40 -20.69
C LEU A 264 3.82 -1.74 -20.32
N PHE A 265 4.76 -2.24 -21.13
CA PHE A 265 5.35 -3.55 -20.94
C PHE A 265 6.05 -3.71 -19.58
N PRO A 266 6.89 -2.77 -19.10
CA PRO A 266 7.49 -2.88 -17.78
C PRO A 266 6.44 -2.92 -16.66
N PHE A 267 5.36 -2.14 -16.79
CA PHE A 267 4.28 -2.10 -15.81
C PHE A 267 3.52 -3.44 -15.75
N HIS A 268 3.16 -4.01 -16.91
CA HIS A 268 2.54 -5.34 -16.99
C HIS A 268 3.46 -6.45 -16.48
N LEU A 269 4.78 -6.35 -16.72
CA LEU A 269 5.75 -7.32 -16.22
C LEU A 269 5.79 -7.33 -14.70
N MET A 270 5.84 -6.15 -14.09
CA MET A 270 5.82 -6.02 -12.62
C MET A 270 4.50 -6.50 -12.02
N LEU A 271 3.37 -6.25 -12.68
CA LEU A 271 2.07 -6.76 -12.26
C LEU A 271 2.00 -8.29 -12.36
N PHE A 272 2.48 -8.87 -13.47
CA PHE A 272 2.58 -10.31 -13.65
C PHE A 272 3.42 -10.97 -12.55
N LEU A 273 4.63 -10.45 -12.31
CA LEU A 273 5.52 -10.95 -11.26
C LEU A 273 4.94 -10.74 -9.85
N GLY A 274 4.31 -9.59 -9.60
CA GLY A 274 3.68 -9.25 -8.32
C GLY A 274 2.53 -10.17 -7.96
N PHE A 275 1.52 -10.27 -8.84
CA PHE A 275 0.39 -11.17 -8.64
C PHE A 275 0.83 -12.64 -8.62
N GLY A 276 1.79 -13.03 -9.47
CA GLY A 276 2.37 -14.37 -9.44
C GLY A 276 3.04 -14.69 -8.10
N TYR A 277 3.86 -13.79 -7.58
CA TYR A 277 4.49 -13.96 -6.26
C TYR A 277 3.45 -14.17 -5.16
N VAL A 278 2.44 -13.29 -5.09
CA VAL A 278 1.37 -13.38 -4.07
C VAL A 278 0.58 -14.69 -4.22
N PHE A 279 0.25 -15.09 -5.44
CA PHE A 279 -0.47 -16.32 -5.75
C PHE A 279 0.32 -17.56 -5.33
N PHE A 280 1.55 -17.74 -5.84
CA PHE A 280 2.38 -18.91 -5.55
C PHE A 280 2.77 -18.99 -4.08
N LYS A 281 3.06 -17.87 -3.41
CA LYS A 281 3.33 -17.87 -1.95
C LYS A 281 2.08 -18.19 -1.14
N SER A 282 0.89 -17.78 -1.58
CA SER A 282 -0.36 -18.12 -0.90
C SER A 282 -0.70 -19.62 -1.00
N ILE A 283 -0.26 -20.29 -2.07
CA ILE A 283 -0.43 -21.74 -2.23
C ILE A 283 0.68 -22.52 -1.50
N SER A 284 1.95 -22.15 -1.72
CA SER A 284 3.12 -22.87 -1.19
C SER A 284 3.30 -22.73 0.32
N SER A 285 2.83 -21.64 0.96
CA SER A 285 2.92 -21.47 2.42
C SER A 285 2.10 -22.48 3.25
N LYS A 286 1.43 -23.43 2.59
CA LYS A 286 0.76 -24.58 3.21
C LYS A 286 1.63 -25.84 3.33
N ILE A 287 2.74 -25.92 2.60
CA ILE A 287 3.65 -27.09 2.52
C ILE A 287 4.94 -26.79 3.30
#